data_AF-A0A2G5D1T2-F1
#
_entry.id   AF-A0A2G5D1T2-F1
#
_cell.length_a   1.000
_cell.length_b   1.000
_cell.length_c   1.000
_cell.angle_alpha   90.00
_cell.angle_beta   90.00
_cell.angle_gamma   90.00
#
_symmetry.space_group_name_H-M   'P 1'
#
loop_
_entity.id
_entity.type
_entity.pdbx_description
1 polymer ?
#
loop_
_entity_poly.entity_id
_entity_poly.type
_entity_poly.pdbx_seq_one_letter_code
_entity_poly.pdbx_strand_id
1 'polypeptide(L)'
;MNDDLPLEKIAISGPTLASLIQRFSSSNGDVDGLLFGHVTQPTPVNLLDDDFPSSSSSSSIRSDSPTLVANITSFFCSGTLSSFYDSLGQLNLSALNRCNQQQQRLIGWFVGRRRTSLRPSMREFSVSSSLSSNSLETLNFSQKESISSISPPFHNFPPCVFLLLSSPLSVQLIHTHDYRAFQFRRSTDVFEPKSIDVINIGPAFRGHYGAFSPNSQFPWLSCSMKEFSSSSPSREMEIVSGDDDDKGKEESLVSLKRVAKDQHGLDLCAEGYEVGRLSKLVGSEAVNYTSELEDLYGKMLAKLEGLARVVEKSSALVLEQ
;
A
#
# COMPACT_ATOMS: atom_id res chain seq x y z
N MET A 1 -10.28 -6.81 18.93
CA MET A 1 -10.23 -8.31 18.96
C MET A 1 -9.89 -8.90 17.60
N ASN A 2 -9.38 -8.10 16.64
CA ASN A 2 -8.90 -8.56 15.32
C ASN A 2 -7.39 -8.31 15.14
N ASP A 3 -6.68 -8.06 16.25
CA ASP A 3 -5.48 -7.23 16.23
C ASP A 3 -4.20 -7.99 15.86
N ASP A 4 -4.27 -9.31 15.62
CA ASP A 4 -3.11 -10.17 15.28
C ASP A 4 -3.45 -11.26 14.24
N LEU A 5 -4.12 -10.89 13.16
CA LEU A 5 -4.31 -11.83 12.06
C LEU A 5 -2.94 -12.23 11.45
N PRO A 6 -2.67 -13.53 11.24
CA PRO A 6 -1.41 -13.99 10.69
C PRO A 6 -1.23 -13.49 9.26
N LEU A 7 -0.07 -12.90 8.98
CA LEU A 7 0.36 -12.66 7.60
C LEU A 7 0.87 -13.98 7.01
N GLU A 8 0.48 -14.26 5.78
CA GLU A 8 1.04 -15.35 4.99
C GLU A 8 2.45 -14.97 4.50
N LYS A 9 2.55 -13.79 3.87
CA LYS A 9 3.78 -13.26 3.29
C LYS A 9 3.81 -11.73 3.30
N ILE A 10 5.00 -11.19 3.09
CA ILE A 10 5.24 -9.75 2.92
C ILE A 10 5.71 -9.52 1.49
N ALA A 11 4.98 -8.74 0.71
CA ALA A 11 5.37 -8.41 -0.66
C ALA A 11 6.03 -7.03 -0.71
N ILE A 12 7.08 -6.91 -1.52
CA ILE A 12 7.80 -5.65 -1.77
C ILE A 12 8.19 -5.57 -3.24
N SER A 13 8.13 -4.38 -3.82
CA SER A 13 8.61 -4.18 -5.19
C SER A 13 10.13 -4.28 -5.25
N GLY A 14 10.66 -4.84 -6.35
CA GLY A 14 12.11 -4.88 -6.60
C GLY A 14 12.78 -3.50 -6.47
N PRO A 15 12.26 -2.42 -7.09
CA PRO A 15 12.80 -1.07 -6.94
C PRO A 15 12.78 -0.56 -5.50
N THR A 16 11.71 -0.80 -4.74
CA THR A 16 11.61 -0.38 -3.33
C THR A 16 12.66 -1.09 -2.47
N LEU A 17 12.82 -2.40 -2.64
CA LEU A 17 13.82 -3.18 -1.92
C LEU A 17 15.25 -2.75 -2.29
N ALA A 18 15.53 -2.57 -3.59
CA ALA A 18 16.83 -2.13 -4.06
C ALA A 18 17.20 -0.74 -3.52
N SER A 19 16.25 0.20 -3.52
CA SER A 19 16.44 1.54 -2.94
C SER A 19 16.71 1.48 -1.43
N LEU A 20 16.03 0.59 -0.70
CA LEU A 20 16.24 0.38 0.73
C LEU A 20 17.65 -0.18 1.01
N ILE A 21 18.08 -1.18 0.24
CA ILE A 21 19.44 -1.75 0.32
C ILE A 21 20.50 -0.69 -0.03
N GLN A 22 20.26 0.10 -1.08
CA GLN A 22 21.17 1.19 -1.47
C GLN A 22 21.33 2.19 -0.33
N ARG A 23 20.23 2.65 0.29
CA ARG A 23 20.26 3.60 1.40
C ARG A 23 21.05 3.09 2.60
N PHE A 24 20.89 1.81 2.95
CA PHE A 24 21.68 1.17 4.02
C PHE A 24 23.16 0.97 3.64
N SER A 25 23.43 0.74 2.35
CA SER A 25 24.80 0.54 1.87
C SER A 25 25.57 1.86 1.80
N SER A 26 24.90 2.95 1.44
CA SER A 26 25.48 4.30 1.34
C SER A 26 25.61 5.02 2.68
N SER A 27 24.96 4.55 3.75
CA SER A 27 25.06 5.18 5.07
C SER A 27 26.46 4.98 5.67
N ASN A 28 26.86 5.80 6.62
CA ASN A 28 28.14 5.60 7.33
C ASN A 28 28.03 4.59 8.50
N GLY A 29 26.80 4.30 8.95
CA GLY A 29 26.53 3.39 10.03
C GLY A 29 25.18 2.68 9.89
N ASP A 30 24.70 2.17 11.01
CA ASP A 30 23.37 1.58 11.10
C ASP A 30 22.28 2.63 10.84
N VAL A 31 21.15 2.18 10.30
CA VAL A 31 20.02 3.05 9.93
C VAL A 31 18.71 2.44 10.37
N ASP A 32 17.73 3.29 10.67
CA ASP A 32 16.34 2.90 10.84
C ASP A 32 15.42 3.64 9.87
N GLY A 33 14.19 3.16 9.80
CA GLY A 33 13.17 3.82 9.01
C GLY A 33 11.79 3.17 9.11
N LEU A 34 10.81 3.82 8.50
CA LEU A 34 9.41 3.42 8.52
C LEU A 34 9.02 2.77 7.19
N LEU A 35 8.10 1.81 7.25
CA LEU A 35 7.55 1.11 6.10
C LEU A 35 6.08 1.45 5.93
N PHE A 36 5.72 1.92 4.74
CA PHE A 36 4.37 2.29 4.39
C PHE A 36 3.79 1.35 3.32
N GLY A 37 2.48 1.18 3.37
CA GLY A 37 1.79 0.27 2.47
C GLY A 37 0.41 -0.12 2.98
N HIS A 38 -0.03 -1.31 2.59
CA HIS A 38 -1.37 -1.79 2.93
C HIS A 38 -1.39 -3.31 3.05
N VAL A 39 -2.42 -3.84 3.70
CA VAL A 39 -2.65 -5.27 3.84
C VAL A 39 -3.84 -5.65 2.98
N THR A 40 -3.68 -6.68 2.15
CA THR A 40 -4.74 -7.23 1.30
C THR A 40 -5.02 -8.66 1.71
N GLN A 41 -6.26 -9.08 1.54
CA GLN A 41 -6.63 -10.49 1.52
C GLN A 41 -6.74 -10.89 0.04
N PRO A 42 -5.86 -11.73 -0.50
CA PRO A 42 -6.09 -12.31 -1.81
C PRO A 42 -7.32 -13.20 -1.74
N THR A 43 -8.16 -13.15 -2.78
CA THR A 43 -9.25 -14.09 -2.94
C THR A 43 -8.66 -15.49 -3.06
N PRO A 44 -9.03 -16.46 -2.19
CA PRO A 44 -8.50 -17.81 -2.29
C PRO A 44 -8.96 -18.43 -3.62
N VAL A 45 -8.00 -18.92 -4.42
CA VAL A 45 -8.29 -19.73 -5.61
C VAL A 45 -8.56 -21.15 -5.14
N ASN A 46 -9.76 -21.41 -4.62
CA ASN A 46 -10.21 -22.77 -4.37
C ASN A 46 -10.68 -23.38 -5.70
N LEU A 47 -9.78 -24.04 -6.43
CA LEU A 47 -10.18 -25.15 -7.29
C LEU A 47 -10.21 -26.40 -6.39
N LEU A 48 -11.42 -26.77 -5.95
CA LEU A 48 -11.68 -28.08 -5.38
C LEU A 48 -11.70 -29.08 -6.54
N ASP A 49 -10.76 -30.02 -6.57
CA ASP A 49 -10.96 -31.29 -7.28
C ASP A 49 -11.89 -32.14 -6.39
N ASP A 50 -13.20 -32.03 -6.63
CA ASP A 50 -14.20 -32.95 -6.09
C ASP A 50 -14.06 -34.27 -6.86
N ASP A 51 -13.25 -35.20 -6.35
CA ASP A 51 -13.35 -36.64 -6.68
C ASP A 51 -12.58 -37.50 -5.67
N PHE A 52 -13.09 -37.65 -4.44
CA PHE A 52 -12.75 -38.80 -3.60
C PHE A 52 -13.98 -39.31 -2.82
N PRO A 53 -14.42 -40.57 -3.03
CA PRO A 53 -15.50 -41.14 -2.25
C PRO A 53 -15.01 -41.50 -0.85
N SER A 54 -15.63 -40.84 0.13
CA SER A 54 -15.82 -41.24 1.54
C SER A 54 -15.12 -42.52 2.03
N SER A 55 -14.06 -42.36 2.83
CA SER A 55 -13.75 -43.26 3.95
C SER A 55 -12.78 -42.63 4.96
N SER A 56 -13.31 -42.41 6.18
CA SER A 56 -12.64 -42.45 7.48
C SER A 56 -11.34 -41.65 7.75
N SER A 57 -11.52 -40.65 8.63
CA SER A 57 -10.63 -40.28 9.74
C SER A 57 -9.22 -39.75 9.44
N SER A 58 -9.16 -38.48 9.05
CA SER A 58 -8.16 -37.54 9.58
C SER A 58 -8.70 -36.12 9.43
N SER A 59 -9.36 -35.62 10.46
CA SER A 59 -9.73 -34.21 10.58
C SER A 59 -8.46 -33.37 10.77
N SER A 60 -7.70 -33.14 9.69
CA SER A 60 -6.83 -31.98 9.64
C SER A 60 -7.75 -30.77 9.56
N ILE A 61 -7.90 -30.09 10.70
CA ILE A 61 -8.48 -28.75 10.80
C ILE A 61 -7.65 -27.87 9.85
N ARG A 62 -8.06 -27.77 8.58
CA ARG A 62 -7.54 -26.75 7.67
C ARG A 62 -8.23 -25.47 8.09
N SER A 63 -7.51 -24.66 8.85
CA SER A 63 -7.96 -23.35 9.28
C SER A 63 -8.22 -22.47 8.05
N ASP A 64 -9.48 -22.15 7.80
CA ASP A 64 -9.95 -21.03 6.96
C ASP A 64 -9.50 -19.68 7.59
N SER A 65 -8.21 -19.54 7.90
CA SER A 65 -7.66 -18.25 8.31
C SER A 65 -7.50 -17.40 7.06
N PRO A 66 -7.98 -16.13 7.05
CA PRO A 66 -7.79 -15.25 5.92
C PRO A 66 -6.30 -15.13 5.62
N THR A 67 -5.89 -15.52 4.42
CA THR A 67 -4.53 -15.34 3.93
C THR A 67 -4.29 -13.84 3.79
N LEU A 68 -3.54 -13.21 4.69
CA LEU A 68 -3.24 -11.79 4.60
C LEU A 68 -1.85 -11.58 4.00
N VAL A 69 -1.76 -10.65 3.06
CA VAL A 69 -0.51 -10.24 2.43
C VAL A 69 -0.27 -8.76 2.72
N ALA A 70 0.87 -8.46 3.35
CA ALA A 70 1.30 -7.09 3.59
C ALA A 70 2.13 -6.60 2.39
N ASN A 71 1.68 -5.55 1.73
CA ASN A 71 2.32 -4.96 0.56
C ASN A 71 3.06 -3.67 0.96
N ILE A 72 4.39 -3.67 0.88
CA ILE A 72 5.25 -2.50 1.10
C ILE A 72 5.31 -1.68 -0.19
N THR A 73 4.79 -0.46 -0.15
CA THR A 73 4.78 0.46 -1.30
C THR A 73 5.95 1.44 -1.26
N SER A 74 6.29 1.92 -0.05
CA SER A 74 7.24 3.01 0.16
C SER A 74 7.89 2.91 1.54
N PHE A 75 8.99 3.63 1.73
CA PHE A 75 9.68 3.70 3.00
C PHE A 75 10.22 5.11 3.24
N PHE A 76 10.47 5.43 4.51
CA PHE A 76 11.19 6.63 4.93
C PHE A 76 12.44 6.21 5.71
N CYS A 77 13.59 6.80 5.41
CA CYS A 77 14.86 6.52 6.08
C CYS A 77 15.49 7.83 6.52
N SER A 78 15.76 7.96 7.83
CA SER A 78 16.45 9.14 8.40
C SER A 78 17.96 9.12 8.12
N GLY A 79 18.51 7.96 7.76
CA GLY A 79 19.96 7.77 7.55
C GLY A 79 20.77 7.66 8.85
N THR A 80 20.09 7.66 10.01
CA THR A 80 20.67 7.50 11.35
C THR A 80 19.83 6.51 12.15
N LEU A 81 20.36 5.99 13.26
CA LEU A 81 19.59 5.21 14.23
C LEU A 81 18.84 6.12 15.21
N SER A 82 17.77 5.58 15.80
CA SER A 82 16.96 6.25 16.82
C SER A 82 16.30 7.54 16.30
N SER A 83 15.81 7.51 15.07
CA SER A 83 15.21 8.70 14.44
C SER A 83 13.83 9.06 15.00
N PHE A 84 13.08 8.05 15.46
CA PHE A 84 11.72 8.22 15.99
C PHE A 84 11.49 7.54 17.35
N TYR A 85 12.54 7.00 17.98
CA TYR A 85 12.46 6.29 19.25
C TYR A 85 13.69 6.51 20.12
N ASP A 86 13.54 6.32 21.43
CA ASP A 86 14.62 6.49 22.42
C ASP A 86 15.41 5.18 22.68
N SER A 87 16.40 5.23 23.58
CA SER A 87 17.22 4.07 23.92
C SER A 87 16.45 2.91 24.58
N LEU A 88 15.27 3.20 25.15
CA LEU A 88 14.37 2.25 25.80
C LEU A 88 13.33 1.66 24.83
N GLY A 89 13.23 2.20 23.61
CA GLY A 89 12.25 1.80 22.60
C GLY A 89 10.89 2.49 22.73
N GLN A 90 10.83 3.61 23.45
CA GLN A 90 9.67 4.48 23.51
C GLN A 90 9.63 5.39 22.28
N LEU A 91 8.43 5.63 21.75
CA LEU A 91 8.26 6.40 20.52
C LEU A 91 8.25 7.90 20.81
N ASN A 92 8.95 8.65 19.97
CA ASN A 92 8.81 10.10 19.88
C ASN A 92 7.75 10.43 18.82
N LEU A 93 6.51 10.61 19.25
CA LEU A 93 5.38 10.90 18.37
C LEU A 93 5.61 12.14 17.50
N SER A 94 6.27 13.18 18.04
CA SER A 94 6.57 14.38 17.28
C SER A 94 7.55 14.12 16.13
N ALA A 95 8.55 13.26 16.35
CA ALA A 95 9.47 12.85 15.29
C ALA A 95 8.79 11.97 14.25
N LEU A 96 7.95 11.03 14.69
CA LEU A 96 7.16 10.17 13.81
C LEU A 96 6.22 11.01 12.91
N ASN A 97 5.61 12.06 13.46
CA ASN A 97 4.75 12.96 12.71
C ASN A 97 5.48 13.74 11.62
N ARG A 98 6.75 14.11 11.85
CA ARG A 98 7.58 14.74 10.82
C ARG A 98 7.96 13.78 9.70
N CYS A 99 8.03 12.48 9.99
CA CYS A 99 8.42 11.46 9.02
C CYS A 99 7.25 11.04 8.11
N ASN A 100 5.99 11.17 8.56
CA ASN A 100 4.81 10.83 7.76
C ASN A 100 4.11 12.07 7.18
N GLN A 101 4.84 12.87 6.39
CA GLN A 101 4.28 14.07 5.76
C GLN A 101 3.21 13.76 4.70
N GLN A 102 3.22 12.55 4.15
CA GLN A 102 2.34 12.13 3.05
C GLN A 102 1.10 11.35 3.50
N GLN A 103 0.85 11.26 4.82
CA GLN A 103 -0.30 10.54 5.41
C GLN A 103 -0.45 9.11 4.87
N GLN A 104 0.68 8.46 4.59
CA GLN A 104 0.67 7.08 4.11
C GLN A 104 0.45 6.14 5.28
N ARG A 105 -0.23 5.02 5.01
CA ARG A 105 -0.53 4.03 6.02
C ARG A 105 0.74 3.32 6.47
N LEU A 106 1.06 3.44 7.75
CA LEU A 106 2.19 2.77 8.39
C LEU A 106 1.85 1.28 8.60
N ILE A 107 2.67 0.39 8.03
CA ILE A 107 2.53 -1.06 8.20
C ILE A 107 3.65 -1.67 9.03
N GLY A 108 4.74 -0.94 9.24
CA GLY A 108 5.90 -1.45 9.91
C GLY A 108 7.10 -0.52 9.90
N TRP A 109 8.27 -1.08 10.18
CA TRP A 109 9.53 -0.37 10.22
C TRP A 109 10.69 -1.29 9.85
N PHE A 110 11.86 -0.72 9.60
CA PHE A 110 13.06 -1.49 9.28
C PHE A 110 14.28 -0.99 10.01
N VAL A 111 15.27 -1.87 10.15
CA VAL A 111 16.58 -1.58 10.70
C VAL A 111 17.64 -2.22 9.82
N GLY A 112 18.66 -1.46 9.46
CA GLY A 112 19.88 -1.96 8.85
C GLY A 112 21.02 -1.93 9.87
N ARG A 113 21.58 -3.10 10.20
CA ARG A 113 22.72 -3.25 11.11
C ARG A 113 23.91 -3.88 10.42
N ARG A 114 25.10 -3.30 10.60
CA ARG A 114 26.32 -3.83 9.97
C ARG A 114 26.91 -4.95 10.80
N ARG A 115 27.34 -6.03 10.14
CA ARG A 115 28.16 -7.07 10.79
C ARG A 115 27.43 -7.74 11.97
N THR A 116 26.13 -7.97 11.85
CA THR A 116 25.29 -8.55 12.91
C THR A 116 24.49 -9.76 12.42
N SER A 117 24.03 -10.61 13.34
CA SER A 117 23.09 -11.67 13.02
C SER A 117 21.71 -11.12 12.64
N LEU A 118 21.00 -11.80 11.73
CA LEU A 118 19.59 -11.54 11.38
C LEU A 118 18.60 -11.98 12.47
N ARG A 119 18.83 -11.55 13.72
CA ARG A 119 17.96 -11.80 14.87
C ARG A 119 17.50 -10.47 15.46
N PRO A 120 16.20 -10.30 15.75
CA PRO A 120 15.71 -9.10 16.42
C PRO A 120 16.37 -8.88 17.79
N SER A 121 16.78 -7.64 18.08
CA SER A 121 17.30 -7.25 19.39
C SER A 121 16.19 -6.90 20.39
N MET A 122 16.55 -6.79 21.68
CA MET A 122 15.61 -6.35 22.73
C MET A 122 15.08 -4.93 22.46
N ARG A 123 15.91 -4.05 21.89
CA ARG A 123 15.46 -2.70 21.49
C ARG A 123 14.43 -2.78 20.36
N GLU A 124 14.68 -3.59 19.34
CA GLU A 124 13.75 -3.78 18.22
C GLU A 124 12.42 -4.38 18.68
N PHE A 125 12.47 -5.28 19.66
CA PHE A 125 11.28 -5.79 20.33
C PHE A 125 10.48 -4.66 21.01
N SER A 126 11.11 -3.85 21.87
CA SER A 126 10.43 -2.74 22.54
C SER A 126 9.82 -1.73 21.55
N VAL A 127 10.54 -1.37 20.49
CA VAL A 127 10.02 -0.45 19.46
C VAL A 127 8.82 -1.04 18.73
N SER A 128 8.86 -2.33 18.39
CA SER A 128 7.76 -3.00 17.68
C SER A 128 6.52 -3.17 18.58
N SER A 129 6.72 -3.44 19.87
CA SER A 129 5.66 -3.45 20.87
C SER A 129 5.05 -2.06 21.03
N SER A 130 5.86 -1.00 21.09
CA SER A 130 5.38 0.38 21.17
C SER A 130 4.62 0.82 19.90
N LEU A 131 5.09 0.45 18.70
CA LEU A 131 4.44 0.77 17.43
C LEU A 131 3.09 0.06 17.27
N SER A 132 3.01 -1.22 17.65
CA SER A 132 1.78 -2.00 17.60
C SER A 132 0.79 -1.65 18.72
N SER A 133 1.28 -1.11 19.84
CA SER A 133 0.45 -0.71 20.98
C SER A 133 -0.22 0.65 20.83
N ASN A 134 0.40 1.56 20.08
CA ASN A 134 -0.21 2.85 19.77
C ASN A 134 -1.30 2.65 18.71
N SER A 135 -2.52 3.04 19.06
CA SER A 135 -3.67 2.93 18.16
C SER A 135 -3.36 3.59 16.83
N LEU A 136 -3.76 2.94 15.73
CA LEU A 136 -3.73 3.54 14.41
C LEU A 136 -4.48 4.87 14.33
N GLU A 137 -5.34 5.26 15.27
CA GLU A 137 -5.93 6.61 15.30
C GLU A 137 -4.95 7.71 15.72
N THR A 138 -3.94 7.39 16.54
CA THR A 138 -2.87 8.33 16.89
C THR A 138 -1.73 8.30 15.86
N LEU A 139 -1.61 7.21 15.10
CA LEU A 139 -0.59 7.02 14.04
C LEU A 139 -1.11 7.27 12.61
N ASN A 140 -2.42 7.21 12.38
CA ASN A 140 -3.10 7.67 11.16
C ASN A 140 -3.60 9.08 11.42
N PHE A 141 -2.68 10.00 11.24
CA PHE A 141 -2.86 11.40 10.90
C PHE A 141 -4.27 11.76 10.40
N SER A 142 -5.15 12.15 11.32
CA SER A 142 -6.40 12.92 11.13
C SER A 142 -7.02 12.87 9.71
N GLN A 143 -7.69 11.77 9.36
CA GLN A 143 -8.86 11.89 8.46
C GLN A 143 -10.00 12.51 9.28
N LYS A 144 -9.98 13.84 9.42
CA LYS A 144 -11.20 14.59 9.76
C LYS A 144 -12.02 14.63 8.47
N GLU A 145 -12.90 13.65 8.31
CA GLU A 145 -14.27 13.79 7.80
C GLU A 145 -14.83 12.38 7.52
N SER A 146 -15.76 12.00 8.39
CA SER A 146 -16.93 11.15 8.15
C SER A 146 -17.14 10.65 6.71
N ILE A 147 -17.13 9.33 6.51
CA ILE A 147 -18.17 8.61 5.75
C ILE A 147 -18.30 7.20 6.34
N SER A 148 -19.51 6.93 6.83
CA SER A 148 -20.04 5.61 7.16
C SER A 148 -20.13 4.71 5.93
N SER A 149 -19.92 3.41 6.17
CA SER A 149 -20.33 2.25 5.38
C SER A 149 -19.71 2.05 3.98
N ILE A 150 -19.10 0.86 3.82
CA ILE A 150 -18.53 0.23 2.61
C ILE A 150 -17.00 0.42 2.43
N SER A 151 -16.22 0.14 3.48
CA SER A 151 -14.77 -0.09 3.36
C SER A 151 -14.43 -1.57 3.62
N PRO A 152 -13.42 -2.15 2.92
CA PRO A 152 -12.98 -3.51 3.20
C PRO A 152 -12.42 -3.61 4.64
N PRO A 153 -12.54 -4.78 5.31
CA PRO A 153 -12.38 -4.91 6.77
C PRO A 153 -10.95 -4.71 7.33
N PHE A 154 -9.97 -4.37 6.49
CA PHE A 154 -8.54 -4.39 6.83
C PHE A 154 -7.94 -3.02 7.14
N HIS A 155 -8.73 -1.97 7.34
CA HIS A 155 -8.21 -0.64 7.73
C HIS A 155 -7.59 -0.58 9.14
N ASN A 156 -7.89 -1.56 10.01
CA ASN A 156 -7.44 -1.57 11.41
C ASN A 156 -6.30 -2.56 11.70
N PHE A 157 -5.40 -2.79 10.73
CA PHE A 157 -4.26 -3.69 10.95
C PHE A 157 -3.06 -2.89 11.50
N PRO A 158 -2.65 -3.08 12.77
CA PRO A 158 -1.60 -2.29 13.40
C PRO A 158 -0.24 -2.46 12.72
N PRO A 159 0.70 -1.51 12.86
CA PRO A 159 2.05 -1.66 12.35
C PRO A 159 2.73 -2.87 12.99
N CYS A 160 2.95 -3.93 12.22
CA CYS A 160 3.48 -5.19 12.73
C CYS A 160 4.58 -5.79 11.85
N VAL A 161 4.89 -5.17 10.71
CA VAL A 161 5.97 -5.63 9.82
C VAL A 161 7.31 -5.10 10.33
N PHE A 162 8.29 -5.98 10.47
CA PHE A 162 9.65 -5.60 10.81
C PHE A 162 10.63 -6.20 9.80
N LEU A 163 11.42 -5.34 9.14
CA LEU A 163 12.45 -5.76 8.20
C LEU A 163 13.84 -5.51 8.79
N LEU A 164 14.66 -6.55 8.84
CA LEU A 164 16.03 -6.49 9.33
C LEU A 164 16.99 -6.73 8.18
N LEU A 165 17.89 -5.77 7.92
CA LEU A 165 18.97 -5.89 6.97
C LEU A 165 20.29 -6.03 7.69
N SER A 166 21.19 -6.85 7.15
CA SER A 166 22.57 -6.91 7.61
C SER A 166 23.58 -6.96 6.49
N SER A 167 24.72 -6.33 6.77
CA SER A 167 25.90 -6.41 5.92
C SER A 167 26.85 -7.51 6.40
N PRO A 168 27.59 -8.16 5.50
CA PRO A 168 28.37 -9.34 5.83
C PRO A 168 29.62 -8.97 6.63
N LEU A 169 30.12 -9.94 7.39
CA LEU A 169 31.27 -9.80 8.27
C LEU A 169 32.62 -9.87 7.53
N SER A 170 32.68 -10.35 6.28
CA SER A 170 33.95 -10.67 5.62
C SER A 170 33.98 -10.50 4.09
N VAL A 171 35.18 -10.17 3.60
CA VAL A 171 35.74 -10.19 2.22
C VAL A 171 35.25 -9.10 1.25
N GLN A 172 36.17 -8.20 0.91
CA GLN A 172 36.02 -7.06 -0.01
C GLN A 172 35.63 -7.41 -1.47
N LEU A 173 35.65 -8.70 -1.84
CA LEU A 173 35.42 -9.15 -3.21
C LEU A 173 33.96 -9.58 -3.46
N ILE A 174 33.22 -9.92 -2.40
CA ILE A 174 31.84 -10.40 -2.49
C ILE A 174 30.98 -9.61 -1.50
N HIS A 175 30.02 -8.87 -2.02
CA HIS A 175 29.02 -8.17 -1.21
C HIS A 175 27.74 -8.99 -1.16
N THR A 176 27.45 -9.55 0.01
CA THR A 176 26.19 -10.26 0.28
C THR A 176 25.26 -9.34 1.07
N HIS A 177 24.08 -9.06 0.54
CA HIS A 177 23.06 -8.28 1.25
C HIS A 177 22.03 -9.23 1.86
N ASP A 178 22.12 -9.42 3.16
CA ASP A 178 21.22 -10.31 3.89
C ASP A 178 20.05 -9.51 4.45
N TYR A 179 18.84 -10.03 4.28
CA TYR A 179 17.63 -9.42 4.84
C TYR A 179 16.65 -10.49 5.33
N ARG A 180 15.89 -10.16 6.37
CA ARG A 180 14.87 -11.02 6.93
C ARG A 180 13.68 -10.20 7.40
N ALA A 181 12.48 -10.63 7.06
CA ALA A 181 11.26 -9.99 7.51
C ALA A 181 10.58 -10.81 8.62
N PHE A 182 9.91 -10.09 9.50
CA PHE A 182 9.17 -10.63 10.62
C PHE A 182 7.81 -9.96 10.71
N GLN A 183 6.83 -10.72 11.17
CA GLN A 183 5.61 -10.21 11.76
C GLN A 183 5.79 -10.17 13.27
N PHE A 184 5.62 -9.00 13.88
CA PHE A 184 5.51 -8.85 15.32
C PHE A 184 4.06 -9.16 15.73
N ARG A 185 3.85 -10.20 16.53
CA ARG A 185 2.53 -10.51 17.11
C ARG A 185 2.45 -9.96 18.51
N ARG A 186 1.48 -9.09 18.75
CA ARG A 186 1.29 -8.42 20.05
C ARG A 186 0.76 -9.37 21.12
N SER A 187 -0.16 -10.26 20.75
CA SER A 187 -0.80 -11.24 21.62
C SER A 187 0.18 -12.23 22.24
N THR A 188 1.21 -12.61 21.48
CA THR A 188 2.24 -13.55 21.94
C THR A 188 3.57 -12.86 22.26
N ASP A 189 3.72 -11.58 21.93
CA ASP A 189 4.98 -10.84 22.04
C ASP A 189 6.13 -11.60 21.36
N VAL A 190 5.93 -12.03 20.11
CA VAL A 190 6.91 -12.82 19.35
C VAL A 190 7.09 -12.27 17.94
N PHE A 191 8.34 -12.28 17.46
CA PHE A 191 8.66 -12.11 16.05
C PHE A 191 8.57 -13.43 15.31
N GLU A 192 7.58 -13.55 14.44
CA GLU A 192 7.46 -14.67 13.52
C GLU A 192 8.13 -14.33 12.19
N PRO A 193 9.11 -15.14 11.72
CA PRO A 193 9.70 -14.91 10.41
C PRO A 193 8.65 -15.12 9.31
N LYS A 194 8.63 -14.21 8.33
CA LYS A 194 7.74 -14.29 7.15
C LYS A 194 8.56 -14.28 5.87
N SER A 195 8.05 -14.98 4.85
CA SER A 195 8.63 -14.93 3.52
C SER A 195 8.46 -13.53 2.92
N ILE A 196 9.50 -13.10 2.20
CA ILE A 196 9.44 -11.87 1.40
C ILE A 196 9.24 -12.27 -0.05
N ASP A 197 8.18 -11.76 -0.66
CA ASP A 197 7.87 -11.93 -2.07
C ASP A 197 8.29 -10.67 -2.84
N VAL A 198 9.28 -10.81 -3.73
CA VAL A 198 9.83 -9.69 -4.50
C VAL A 198 9.13 -9.62 -5.85
N ILE A 199 8.25 -8.64 -5.98
CA ILE A 199 7.42 -8.45 -7.18
C ILE A 199 8.31 -8.10 -8.37
N ASN A 200 8.21 -8.91 -9.42
CA ASN A 200 8.97 -8.76 -10.67
C ASN A 200 8.11 -9.10 -11.89
N ILE A 201 8.57 -8.74 -13.09
CA ILE A 201 7.87 -8.98 -14.37
C ILE A 201 7.99 -10.43 -14.89
N GLY A 202 8.63 -11.31 -14.13
CA GLY A 202 8.94 -12.67 -14.56
C GLY A 202 7.70 -13.55 -14.75
N PRO A 203 7.87 -14.74 -15.36
CA PRO A 203 6.76 -15.63 -15.73
C PRO A 203 5.83 -16.02 -14.57
N ALA A 204 6.38 -16.10 -13.35
CA ALA A 204 5.64 -16.41 -12.13
C ALA A 204 4.57 -15.35 -11.78
N PHE A 205 4.73 -14.10 -12.24
CA PHE A 205 3.78 -13.02 -12.01
C PHE A 205 2.72 -12.89 -13.11
N ARG A 206 2.78 -13.71 -14.17
CA ARG A 206 1.81 -13.67 -15.28
C ARG A 206 0.38 -13.98 -14.81
N GLY A 207 0.24 -14.84 -13.80
CA GLY A 207 -1.06 -15.20 -13.20
C GLY A 207 -1.75 -14.04 -12.49
N HIS A 208 -1.00 -13.04 -11.99
CA HIS A 208 -1.58 -11.86 -11.37
C HIS A 208 -2.25 -10.91 -12.38
N TYR A 209 -1.91 -10.99 -13.67
CA TYR A 209 -2.65 -10.29 -14.73
C TYR A 209 -4.02 -10.94 -15.03
N GLY A 210 -4.33 -12.10 -14.45
CA GLY A 210 -5.65 -12.73 -14.54
C GLY A 210 -6.67 -12.15 -13.55
N ALA A 211 -6.22 -11.45 -12.51
CA ALA A 211 -7.06 -10.82 -11.49
C ALA A 211 -6.66 -9.35 -11.32
N PHE A 212 -7.33 -8.45 -12.05
CA PHE A 212 -7.08 -7.01 -11.98
C PHE A 212 -7.67 -6.41 -10.70
N SER A 213 -6.99 -6.57 -9.57
CA SER A 213 -7.21 -5.72 -8.39
C SER A 213 -6.09 -4.67 -8.30
N PRO A 214 -6.40 -3.37 -8.18
CA PRO A 214 -5.37 -2.33 -8.09
C PRO A 214 -4.55 -2.51 -6.80
N ASN A 215 -3.22 -2.65 -6.95
CA ASN A 215 -2.28 -2.74 -5.82
C ASN A 215 -2.09 -1.40 -5.09
N SER A 216 -2.48 -0.29 -5.71
CA SER A 216 -2.57 1.01 -5.05
C SER A 216 -4.03 1.36 -4.92
N GLN A 217 -4.48 1.66 -3.70
CA GLN A 217 -5.80 2.26 -3.54
C GLN A 217 -5.82 3.55 -4.36
N PHE A 218 -6.76 3.65 -5.29
CA PHE A 218 -7.04 4.93 -5.93
C PHE A 218 -7.35 5.93 -4.83
N PRO A 219 -6.87 7.19 -4.89
CA PRO A 219 -7.24 8.20 -3.92
C PRO A 219 -8.76 8.19 -3.76
N TRP A 220 -9.25 8.06 -2.53
CA TRP A 220 -10.69 7.98 -2.24
C TRP A 220 -11.33 9.32 -2.61
N LEU A 221 -11.80 9.39 -3.84
CA LEU A 221 -12.50 10.53 -4.41
C LEU A 221 -13.89 10.02 -4.77
N SER A 222 -14.91 10.78 -4.39
CA SER A 222 -16.31 10.41 -4.61
C SER A 222 -16.66 10.54 -6.10
N CYS A 223 -16.13 9.65 -6.93
CA CYS A 223 -16.48 9.57 -8.34
C CYS A 223 -17.89 8.99 -8.44
N SER A 224 -18.87 9.83 -8.74
CA SER A 224 -20.18 9.33 -9.17
C SER A 224 -19.99 8.66 -10.53
N MET A 225 -19.83 7.33 -10.53
CA MET A 225 -20.13 6.55 -11.72
C MET A 225 -21.63 6.72 -11.95
N LYS A 226 -22.01 7.63 -12.85
CA LYS A 226 -23.39 7.71 -13.31
C LYS A 226 -23.75 6.32 -13.83
N GLU A 227 -24.74 5.73 -13.17
CA GLU A 227 -25.21 4.37 -13.41
C GLU A 227 -25.38 4.12 -14.91
N PHE A 228 -24.66 3.10 -15.38
CA PHE A 228 -24.92 2.44 -16.64
C PHE A 228 -26.24 1.66 -16.53
N SER A 229 -27.36 2.38 -16.55
CA SER A 229 -28.67 1.80 -16.85
C SER A 229 -29.22 2.49 -18.08
N SER A 230 -29.04 1.81 -19.21
CA SER A 230 -29.90 1.79 -20.40
C SER A 230 -30.44 3.12 -20.95
N SER A 231 -29.90 3.52 -22.10
CA SER A 231 -30.65 4.02 -23.26
C SER A 231 -31.91 4.86 -23.00
N SER A 232 -31.80 6.18 -23.06
CA SER A 232 -32.73 7.08 -23.78
C SER A 232 -32.26 8.54 -23.71
N PRO A 233 -32.16 9.27 -24.84
CA PRO A 233 -31.89 10.70 -24.85
C PRO A 233 -33.23 11.46 -24.93
N SER A 234 -33.90 11.69 -23.81
CA SER A 234 -34.96 12.72 -23.65
C SER A 234 -35.69 12.53 -22.33
N ARG A 235 -35.50 13.46 -21.40
CA ARG A 235 -36.63 14.06 -20.69
C ARG A 235 -36.20 15.35 -20.00
N GLU A 236 -36.81 16.41 -20.50
CA GLU A 236 -36.89 17.73 -19.88
C GLU A 236 -37.41 17.61 -18.45
N MET A 237 -36.82 18.43 -17.57
CA MET A 237 -37.51 19.23 -16.56
C MET A 237 -38.88 18.70 -16.11
N GLU A 238 -38.92 17.97 -14.99
CA GLU A 238 -40.14 17.89 -14.19
C GLU A 238 -39.84 18.44 -12.79
N ILE A 239 -40.20 19.71 -12.63
CA ILE A 239 -40.29 20.39 -11.35
C ILE A 239 -41.46 19.71 -10.61
N VAL A 240 -41.16 18.74 -9.75
CA VAL A 240 -42.08 18.35 -8.69
C VAL A 240 -41.95 19.40 -7.59
N SER A 241 -42.83 20.39 -7.66
CA SER A 241 -43.20 21.26 -6.56
C SER A 241 -43.89 20.41 -5.48
N GLY A 242 -43.15 20.08 -4.44
CA GLY A 242 -43.67 19.61 -3.15
C GLY A 242 -42.94 20.38 -2.08
N ASP A 243 -43.70 21.12 -1.27
CA ASP A 243 -43.23 21.90 -0.13
C ASP A 243 -42.52 21.01 0.91
N ASP A 244 -41.63 21.66 1.67
CA ASP A 244 -40.82 21.20 2.82
C ASP A 244 -39.40 20.67 2.51
N ASP A 245 -38.45 21.20 3.31
CA ASP A 245 -37.00 20.94 3.39
C ASP A 245 -36.03 21.71 2.45
N ASP A 246 -35.89 23.01 2.71
CA ASP A 246 -34.84 23.89 2.16
C ASP A 246 -33.40 23.47 2.58
N LYS A 247 -33.24 22.61 3.59
CA LYS A 247 -31.92 22.12 4.04
C LYS A 247 -31.34 20.97 3.22
N GLY A 248 -32.18 20.13 2.59
CA GLY A 248 -31.72 18.96 1.83
C GLY A 248 -31.16 19.31 0.44
N LYS A 249 -31.63 20.42 -0.16
CA LYS A 249 -31.15 20.89 -1.47
C LYS A 249 -29.75 21.49 -1.39
N GLU A 250 -29.43 22.17 -0.29
CA GLU A 250 -28.10 22.77 -0.09
C GLU A 250 -27.02 21.70 0.10
N GLU A 251 -27.29 20.64 0.88
CA GLU A 251 -26.38 19.49 1.04
C GLU A 251 -26.17 18.71 -0.28
N SER A 252 -27.23 18.58 -1.09
CA SER A 252 -27.17 17.96 -2.42
C SER A 252 -26.34 18.78 -3.43
N LEU A 253 -26.46 20.11 -3.42
CA LEU A 253 -25.65 20.99 -4.27
C LEU A 253 -24.19 21.07 -3.83
N VAL A 254 -23.94 21.07 -2.51
CA VAL A 254 -22.57 21.04 -1.95
C VAL A 254 -21.89 19.72 -2.28
N SER A 255 -22.59 18.59 -2.18
CA SER A 255 -22.06 17.29 -2.58
C SER A 255 -21.81 17.21 -4.09
N LEU A 256 -22.73 17.70 -4.94
CA LEU A 256 -22.51 17.78 -6.39
C LEU A 256 -21.28 18.64 -6.76
N LYS A 257 -21.10 19.77 -6.06
CA LYS A 257 -19.96 20.67 -6.28
C LYS A 257 -18.64 20.05 -5.83
N ARG A 258 -18.64 19.26 -4.75
CA ARG A 258 -17.48 18.45 -4.32
C ARG A 258 -17.16 17.40 -5.38
N VAL A 259 -18.15 16.62 -5.82
CA VAL A 259 -17.98 15.59 -6.87
C VAL A 259 -17.45 16.19 -8.17
N ALA A 260 -17.96 17.34 -8.62
CA ALA A 260 -17.46 18.00 -9.82
C ALA A 260 -16.01 18.51 -9.68
N LYS A 261 -15.66 19.01 -8.49
CA LYS A 261 -14.29 19.44 -8.18
C LYS A 261 -13.32 18.26 -8.13
N ASP A 262 -13.75 17.15 -7.54
CA ASP A 262 -12.98 15.90 -7.45
C ASP A 262 -12.77 15.30 -8.84
N GLN A 263 -13.82 15.26 -9.67
CA GLN A 263 -13.74 14.81 -11.06
C GLN A 263 -12.80 15.69 -11.89
N HIS A 264 -12.91 17.01 -11.77
CA HIS A 264 -11.99 17.94 -12.44
C HIS A 264 -10.53 17.75 -11.99
N GLY A 265 -10.30 17.50 -10.71
CA GLY A 265 -8.96 17.17 -10.19
C GLY A 265 -8.41 15.89 -10.83
N LEU A 266 -9.26 14.87 -10.99
CA LEU A 266 -8.88 13.62 -11.66
C LEU A 266 -8.59 13.80 -13.13
N ASP A 267 -9.42 14.56 -13.84
CA ASP A 267 -9.23 14.80 -15.27
C ASP A 267 -7.92 15.56 -15.54
N LEU A 268 -7.55 16.50 -14.65
CA LEU A 268 -6.23 17.15 -14.67
C LEU A 268 -5.09 16.16 -14.44
N CYS A 269 -5.22 15.23 -13.48
CA CYS A 269 -4.19 14.21 -13.23
C CYS A 269 -4.10 13.18 -14.36
N ALA A 270 -5.22 12.88 -15.01
CA ALA A 270 -5.36 11.88 -16.05
C ALA A 270 -4.88 12.37 -17.43
N GLU A 271 -4.64 13.68 -17.62
CA GLU A 271 -4.06 14.29 -18.83
C GLU A 271 -4.58 13.68 -20.15
N GLY A 272 -5.91 13.55 -20.26
CA GLY A 272 -6.58 13.01 -21.46
C GLY A 272 -6.97 11.52 -21.40
N TYR A 273 -6.86 10.87 -20.23
CA TYR A 273 -7.42 9.54 -19.95
C TYR A 273 -8.57 9.61 -18.94
N GLU A 274 -9.58 10.42 -19.26
CA GLU A 274 -10.82 10.49 -18.50
C GLU A 274 -11.45 9.09 -18.37
N VAL A 275 -12.19 8.86 -17.28
CA VAL A 275 -12.88 7.59 -17.00
C VAL A 275 -13.77 7.15 -18.17
N GLY A 276 -14.38 8.11 -18.90
CA GLY A 276 -15.19 7.84 -20.09
C GLY A 276 -14.41 7.42 -21.35
N ARG A 277 -13.09 7.61 -21.41
CA ARG A 277 -12.24 6.99 -22.44
C ARG A 277 -11.83 5.58 -22.02
N LEU A 278 -11.52 5.35 -20.74
CA LEU A 278 -11.26 4.01 -20.22
C LEU A 278 -12.46 3.07 -20.36
N SER A 279 -13.70 3.57 -20.30
CA SER A 279 -14.88 2.72 -20.51
C SER A 279 -14.94 2.11 -21.91
N LYS A 280 -14.31 2.75 -22.92
CA LYS A 280 -14.22 2.21 -24.29
C LYS A 280 -13.24 1.05 -24.42
N LEU A 281 -12.37 0.86 -23.42
CA LEU A 281 -11.45 -0.27 -23.32
C LEU A 281 -12.13 -1.53 -22.79
N VAL A 282 -13.41 -1.48 -22.41
CA VAL A 282 -14.16 -2.59 -21.81
C VAL A 282 -15.46 -2.84 -22.60
N GLY A 283 -15.79 -4.11 -22.88
CA GLY A 283 -17.06 -4.48 -23.53
C GLY A 283 -17.02 -4.54 -25.07
N SER A 284 -18.18 -4.48 -25.72
CA SER A 284 -18.35 -4.70 -27.17
C SER A 284 -17.76 -3.59 -28.07
N GLU A 285 -17.36 -2.45 -27.49
CA GLU A 285 -16.74 -1.32 -28.20
C GLU A 285 -15.20 -1.45 -28.34
N ALA A 286 -14.60 -2.48 -27.75
CA ALA A 286 -13.14 -2.67 -27.64
C ALA A 286 -12.40 -3.00 -28.96
N VAL A 287 -12.97 -2.72 -30.13
CA VAL A 287 -12.42 -3.08 -31.45
C VAL A 287 -11.08 -2.36 -31.74
N ASN A 288 -10.81 -1.22 -31.09
CA ASN A 288 -9.56 -0.45 -31.20
C ASN A 288 -8.71 -0.45 -29.90
N TYR A 289 -8.96 -1.41 -29.00
CA TYR A 289 -8.35 -1.49 -27.67
C TYR A 289 -6.80 -1.42 -27.67
N THR A 290 -6.15 -2.01 -28.68
CA THR A 290 -4.68 -2.06 -28.73
C THR A 290 -4.06 -0.68 -28.95
N SER A 291 -4.62 0.13 -29.86
CA SER A 291 -4.07 1.46 -30.17
C SER A 291 -4.30 2.45 -29.02
N GLU A 292 -5.45 2.38 -28.35
CA GLU A 292 -5.71 3.23 -27.18
C GLU A 292 -4.84 2.83 -25.97
N LEU A 293 -4.58 1.53 -25.79
CA LEU A 293 -3.66 1.05 -24.76
C LEU A 293 -2.21 1.45 -25.05
N GLU A 294 -1.77 1.37 -26.31
CA GLU A 294 -0.45 1.82 -26.73
C GLU A 294 -0.26 3.33 -26.53
N ASP A 295 -1.27 4.16 -26.86
CA ASP A 295 -1.26 5.60 -26.55
C ASP A 295 -1.15 5.83 -25.03
N LEU A 296 -1.81 5.00 -24.21
CA LEU A 296 -1.78 5.11 -22.74
C LEU A 296 -0.38 4.84 -22.20
N TYR A 297 0.22 3.74 -22.62
CA TYR A 297 1.59 3.42 -22.26
C TYR A 297 2.58 4.49 -22.77
N GLY A 298 2.38 5.03 -23.98
CA GLY A 298 3.18 6.10 -24.54
C GLY A 298 3.19 7.35 -23.66
N LYS A 299 2.02 7.83 -23.22
CA LYS A 299 1.93 9.00 -22.33
C LYS A 299 2.46 8.73 -20.93
N MET A 300 2.21 7.54 -20.39
CA MET A 300 2.80 7.13 -19.10
C MET A 300 4.33 7.16 -19.15
N LEU A 301 4.92 6.69 -20.25
CA LEU A 301 6.37 6.71 -20.46
C LEU A 301 6.89 8.15 -20.53
N ALA A 302 6.21 9.04 -21.26
CA ALA A 302 6.57 10.46 -21.31
C ALA A 302 6.50 11.15 -19.93
N LYS A 303 5.50 10.82 -19.10
CA LYS A 303 5.41 11.30 -17.72
C LYS A 303 6.57 10.79 -16.86
N LEU A 304 6.91 9.50 -16.97
CA LEU A 304 8.03 8.91 -16.25
C LEU A 304 9.36 9.56 -16.65
N GLU A 305 9.57 9.85 -17.93
CA GLU A 305 10.74 10.59 -18.40
C GLU A 305 10.79 12.01 -17.81
N GLY A 306 9.66 12.72 -17.81
CA GLY A 306 9.55 14.05 -17.18
C GLY A 306 9.92 14.02 -15.70
N LEU A 307 9.38 13.07 -14.94
CA LEU A 307 9.70 12.88 -13.53
C LEU A 307 11.17 12.52 -13.32
N ALA A 308 11.74 11.64 -14.14
CA ALA A 308 13.14 11.27 -14.07
C ALA A 308 14.06 12.50 -14.23
N ARG A 309 13.78 13.39 -15.19
CA ARG A 309 14.54 14.64 -15.37
C ARG A 309 14.42 15.59 -14.17
N VAL A 310 13.25 15.68 -13.54
CA VAL A 310 13.08 16.49 -12.32
C VAL A 310 13.89 15.92 -11.16
N VAL A 311 13.86 14.59 -10.99
CA VAL A 311 14.63 13.90 -9.94
C VAL A 311 16.14 14.02 -10.18
N GLU A 312 16.59 13.93 -11.43
CA GLU A 312 18.00 14.12 -11.81
C GLU A 312 18.48 15.53 -11.43
N LYS A 313 17.75 16.57 -11.84
CA LYS A 313 18.06 17.97 -11.49
C LYS A 313 18.05 18.18 -9.98
N SER A 314 17.06 17.66 -9.27
CA SER A 314 16.99 17.74 -7.82
C SER A 314 18.15 17.02 -7.14
N SER A 315 18.59 15.88 -7.67
CA SER A 315 19.70 15.11 -7.12
C SER A 315 21.03 15.84 -7.33
N ALA A 316 21.23 16.48 -8.48
CA ALA A 316 22.39 17.32 -8.74
C ALA A 316 22.49 18.47 -7.72
N LEU A 317 21.38 19.15 -7.43
CA LEU A 317 21.34 20.21 -6.42
C LEU A 317 21.66 19.71 -5.01
N VAL A 318 21.25 18.49 -4.66
CA VAL A 318 21.58 17.86 -3.35
C VAL A 318 23.07 17.49 -3.27
N LEU A 319 23.70 17.13 -4.38
CA LEU A 319 25.15 16.83 -4.42
C LEU A 319 26.03 18.08 -4.32
N GLU A 320 25.49 19.26 -4.68
CA GLU A 320 26.19 20.54 -4.55
C GLU A 320 26.15 21.13 -3.12
N GLN A 321 25.35 20.57 -2.21
CA GLN A 321 25.24 20.97 -0.80
C GLN A 321 26.23 20.24 0.10
#